data_AF-C9E6S1-F1
#
_entry.id   AF-C9E6S1-F1
#
_cell.length_a   1.000
_cell.length_b   1.000
_cell.length_c   1.000
_cell.angle_alpha   90.00
_cell.angle_beta   90.00
_cell.angle_gamma   90.00
#
_symmetry.space_group_name_H-M   'P 1'
#
loop_
_entity.id
_entity.type
_entity.pdbx_description
1 polymer ?
#
loop_
_entity_poly.entity_id
_entity_poly.type
_entity_poly.pdbx_seq_one_letter_code
_entity_poly.pdbx_strand_id
1 'polypeptide(L)'
;YLIKKCGNDSGDGETIFSEKLNNAQQQCKEIQNTDTKINPSVISSVLNATNYIRGCQPKRYDGFISPGKGGEKQWICKDTIIHGDTNGACIPPRTQNLCVGNLWDKSYGGRSNIKNHTKESLKNKLKNAIQKETELLYEYHDKGTAIISQNDKKEKANNNKNSNGLPKGFCHAVQRSFIDYKNMILGTSVNIYEYIGKLQEDIKKIIEKGTPQQNGKTVGSGADKVNDWWKGIEGEMWGAVKCGITKINKKNNKGTFSIDECGIFPPTGNDEDQFVSWFKEWGEQFCIERLQYEQNIREACTNNGKNEKKCINSKSGQGDKIQGACKRKCEEYKKYISEKKQEWDKQKTKYENKYVGKSASDLLKENYPECISANFDFIFNDNIEYKTYYPY
;
A
#
# COMPACT_ATOMS: atom_id res chain seq x y z
N TYR A 1 27.91 3.48 3.40
CA TYR A 1 26.50 3.97 3.40
C TYR A 1 26.44 5.49 3.35
N LEU A 2 26.98 6.22 4.34
CA LEU A 2 26.99 7.69 4.34
C LEU A 2 27.69 8.28 3.10
N ILE A 3 28.86 7.75 2.74
CA ILE A 3 29.58 8.17 1.52
C ILE A 3 28.73 8.03 0.25
N LYS A 4 27.95 6.95 0.13
CA LYS A 4 27.06 6.73 -1.03
C LYS A 4 25.88 7.71 -1.06
N LYS A 5 25.46 8.26 0.08
CA LYS A 5 24.32 9.18 0.19
C LYS A 5 24.72 10.66 0.24
N CYS A 6 25.91 10.95 0.75
CA CYS A 6 26.36 12.30 1.08
C CYS A 6 27.66 12.66 0.38
N GLY A 7 28.23 11.76 -0.43
CA GLY A 7 29.52 11.98 -1.07
C GLY A 7 30.71 11.72 -0.16
N ASN A 8 31.92 11.73 -0.73
CA ASN A 8 33.15 11.68 0.07
C ASN A 8 33.46 13.03 0.73
N ASP A 9 32.93 14.11 0.16
CA ASP A 9 33.06 15.48 0.63
C ASP A 9 31.78 16.29 0.33
N SER A 10 31.81 17.57 0.71
CA SER A 10 30.67 18.48 0.50
C SER A 10 30.32 18.69 -0.98
N GLY A 11 31.29 18.63 -1.89
CA GLY A 11 31.06 18.82 -3.33
C GLY A 11 30.37 17.60 -3.96
N ASP A 12 30.81 16.39 -3.59
CA ASP A 12 30.11 15.16 -3.94
C ASP A 12 28.66 15.17 -3.38
N GLY A 13 28.49 15.62 -2.14
CA GLY A 13 27.19 15.74 -1.49
C GLY A 13 26.23 16.71 -2.20
N GLU A 14 26.73 17.86 -2.63
CA GLU A 14 25.97 18.86 -3.37
C GLU A 14 25.59 18.36 -4.77
N THR A 15 26.45 17.58 -5.41
CA THR A 15 26.17 16.91 -6.68
C THR A 15 25.06 15.88 -6.53
N ILE A 16 25.15 14.99 -5.54
CA ILE A 16 24.12 13.97 -5.26
C ILE A 16 22.77 14.63 -4.90
N PHE A 17 22.79 15.71 -4.12
CA PHE A 17 21.59 16.47 -3.80
C PHE A 17 20.97 17.10 -5.05
N SER A 18 21.80 17.72 -5.90
CA SER A 18 21.35 18.35 -7.14
C SER A 18 20.78 17.34 -8.14
N GLU A 19 21.38 16.16 -8.28
CA GLU A 19 20.81 15.07 -9.09
C GLU A 19 19.45 14.61 -8.55
N LYS A 20 19.31 14.43 -7.24
CA LYS A 20 18.03 14.07 -6.62
C LYS A 20 16.98 15.17 -6.83
N LEU A 21 17.37 16.43 -6.69
CA LEU A 21 16.49 17.57 -6.93
C LEU A 21 16.05 17.64 -8.39
N ASN A 22 16.98 17.45 -9.34
CA ASN A 22 16.68 17.42 -10.77
C ASN A 22 15.76 16.25 -11.13
N ASN A 23 15.99 15.05 -10.57
CA ASN A 23 15.12 13.90 -10.76
C ASN A 23 13.70 14.16 -10.21
N ALA A 24 13.59 14.77 -9.04
CA ALA A 24 12.30 15.17 -8.46
C ALA A 24 11.60 16.22 -9.34
N GLN A 25 12.33 17.23 -9.83
CA GLN A 25 11.80 18.24 -10.75
C GLN A 25 11.37 17.64 -12.09
N GLN A 26 12.11 16.67 -12.62
CA GLN A 26 11.77 15.97 -13.85
C GLN A 26 10.50 15.12 -13.67
N GLN A 27 10.38 14.40 -12.55
CA GLN A 27 9.13 13.72 -12.19
C GLN A 27 7.96 14.69 -12.08
N CYS A 28 8.15 15.86 -11.44
CA CYS A 28 7.11 16.90 -11.40
C CYS A 28 6.73 17.42 -12.79
N LYS A 29 7.68 17.60 -13.71
CA LYS A 29 7.42 18.03 -15.10
C LYS A 29 6.72 16.95 -15.92
N GLU A 30 7.07 15.68 -15.73
CA GLU A 30 6.36 14.54 -16.34
C GLU A 30 4.89 14.50 -15.90
N ILE A 31 4.63 14.77 -14.61
CA ILE A 31 3.26 14.88 -14.06
C ILE A 31 2.52 16.08 -14.68
N GLN A 32 3.16 17.25 -14.79
CA GLN A 32 2.54 18.43 -15.42
C GLN A 32 2.19 18.23 -16.89
N ASN A 33 2.97 17.44 -17.64
CA ASN A 33 2.69 17.18 -19.05
C ASN A 33 1.48 16.23 -19.24
N THR A 34 1.19 15.37 -18.25
CA THR A 34 -0.07 14.59 -18.20
C THR A 34 -1.29 15.39 -17.74
N ASP A 35 -1.10 16.56 -17.08
CA ASP A 35 -2.18 17.36 -16.48
C ASP A 35 -3.04 18.15 -17.48
N THR A 36 -2.58 18.38 -18.72
CA THR A 36 -3.27 19.28 -19.67
C THR A 36 -4.61 18.77 -20.23
N LYS A 37 -5.08 17.58 -19.81
CA LYS A 37 -6.36 17.00 -20.29
C LYS A 37 -7.42 16.76 -19.22
N ILE A 38 -7.20 17.10 -17.95
CA ILE A 38 -8.21 16.92 -16.90
C ILE A 38 -8.95 18.23 -16.67
N ASN A 39 -10.19 18.31 -17.14
CA ASN A 39 -11.04 19.49 -16.98
C ASN A 39 -11.40 19.70 -15.50
N PRO A 40 -11.02 20.85 -14.87
CA PRO A 40 -11.30 21.14 -13.46
C PRO A 40 -12.79 21.13 -13.09
N SER A 41 -13.68 21.34 -14.08
CA SER A 41 -15.12 21.39 -13.86
C SER A 41 -15.78 20.02 -13.59
N VAL A 42 -15.03 18.92 -13.69
CA VAL A 42 -15.52 17.54 -13.44
C VAL A 42 -15.44 17.16 -11.94
N ILE A 43 -14.85 18.01 -11.10
CA ILE A 43 -14.68 17.81 -9.65
C ILE A 43 -15.92 18.29 -8.86
N SER A 44 -17.12 18.23 -9.45
CA SER A 44 -18.36 18.47 -8.72
C SER A 44 -18.84 17.18 -8.06
N SER A 45 -18.48 16.99 -6.78
CA SER A 45 -18.91 15.85 -5.98
C SER A 45 -20.40 15.96 -5.62
N VAL A 46 -21.27 15.34 -6.41
CA VAL A 46 -22.65 15.09 -5.96
C VAL A 46 -22.57 14.10 -4.79
N LEU A 47 -22.86 14.60 -3.59
CA LEU A 47 -22.91 13.82 -2.35
C LEU A 47 -24.09 12.84 -2.44
N ASN A 48 -23.84 11.60 -2.86
CA ASN A 48 -24.82 10.55 -2.60
C ASN A 48 -24.96 10.38 -1.08
N ALA A 49 -26.19 10.22 -0.60
CA ALA A 49 -26.51 9.99 0.82
C ALA A 49 -25.79 8.74 1.39
N THR A 50 -25.93 8.47 2.68
CA THR A 50 -25.27 7.36 3.38
C THR A 50 -25.55 6.02 2.69
N ASN A 51 -24.62 5.56 1.85
CA ASN A 51 -24.80 4.37 1.03
C ASN A 51 -24.30 3.15 1.81
N TYR A 52 -25.22 2.41 2.44
CA TYR A 52 -24.93 1.04 2.81
C TYR A 52 -24.67 0.24 1.53
N ILE A 53 -23.44 -0.25 1.37
CA ILE A 53 -23.06 -1.10 0.23
C ILE A 53 -22.97 -2.53 0.71
N ARG A 54 -23.91 -3.37 0.25
CA ARG A 54 -23.94 -4.80 0.58
C ARG A 54 -22.59 -5.42 0.21
N GLY A 55 -22.01 -6.17 1.15
CA GLY A 55 -20.74 -6.87 0.95
C GLY A 55 -19.47 -6.10 1.31
N CYS A 56 -19.56 -4.81 1.68
CA CYS A 56 -18.45 -4.03 2.22
C CYS A 56 -18.59 -3.84 3.73
N GLN A 57 -17.82 -4.62 4.48
CA GLN A 57 -17.80 -4.67 5.94
C GLN A 57 -16.57 -3.93 6.50
N PRO A 58 -16.53 -3.65 7.82
CA PRO A 58 -15.33 -3.14 8.48
C PRO A 58 -14.08 -3.93 8.10
N LYS A 59 -12.97 -3.21 7.95
CA LYS A 59 -11.69 -3.80 7.59
C LYS A 59 -11.20 -4.73 8.70
N ARG A 60 -10.43 -5.74 8.28
CA ARG A 60 -9.86 -6.77 9.16
C ARG A 60 -8.54 -7.34 8.66
N TYR A 61 -7.89 -6.66 7.72
CA TYR A 61 -6.73 -7.23 7.03
C TYR A 61 -5.49 -7.31 7.93
N ASP A 62 -5.37 -6.44 8.92
CA ASP A 62 -4.37 -6.51 10.01
C ASP A 62 -5.00 -6.97 11.34
N GLY A 63 -6.15 -7.64 11.26
CA GLY A 63 -6.95 -8.08 12.41
C GLY A 63 -8.20 -7.24 12.63
N PHE A 64 -9.14 -7.75 13.42
CA PHE A 64 -10.40 -7.04 13.71
C PHE A 64 -10.19 -5.77 14.55
N ILE A 65 -11.05 -4.77 14.33
CA ILE A 65 -11.16 -3.60 15.23
C ILE A 65 -11.59 -4.09 16.62
N SER A 66 -10.94 -3.59 17.67
CA SER A 66 -11.27 -3.89 19.07
C SER A 66 -12.77 -3.66 19.36
N PRO A 67 -13.45 -4.59 20.05
CA PRO A 67 -12.92 -5.71 20.86
C PRO A 67 -12.65 -7.01 20.10
N GLY A 68 -12.82 -7.03 18.76
CA GLY A 68 -12.52 -8.21 17.96
C GLY A 68 -11.04 -8.60 18.03
N LYS A 69 -10.74 -9.89 17.88
CA LYS A 69 -9.36 -10.44 17.87
C LYS A 69 -9.19 -11.43 16.72
N GLY A 70 -7.98 -11.50 16.19
CA GLY A 70 -7.62 -12.38 15.08
C GLY A 70 -8.14 -11.88 13.72
N GLY A 71 -8.20 -12.80 12.74
CA GLY A 71 -8.75 -12.53 11.41
C GLY A 71 -7.82 -11.78 10.46
N GLU A 72 -6.58 -11.55 10.88
CA GLU A 72 -5.50 -10.96 10.09
C GLU A 72 -5.22 -11.78 8.83
N LYS A 73 -4.90 -11.06 7.76
CA LYS A 73 -4.51 -11.63 6.48
C LYS A 73 -3.00 -11.47 6.34
N GLN A 74 -2.39 -12.44 5.66
CA GLN A 74 -0.96 -12.42 5.39
C GLN A 74 -0.71 -12.00 3.94
N TRP A 75 0.51 -11.52 3.68
CA TRP A 75 0.98 -11.28 2.32
C TRP A 75 1.00 -12.59 1.53
N ILE A 76 0.56 -12.55 0.27
CA ILE A 76 0.50 -13.75 -0.57
C ILE A 76 1.50 -13.62 -1.71
N CYS A 77 2.63 -14.34 -1.60
CA CYS A 77 3.76 -14.30 -2.55
C CYS A 77 3.89 -15.62 -3.34
N LYS A 78 2.81 -16.06 -4.01
CA LYS A 78 2.82 -17.31 -4.81
C LYS A 78 3.32 -17.04 -6.23
N ASP A 79 4.16 -17.93 -6.74
CA ASP A 79 4.73 -17.80 -8.10
C ASP A 79 3.69 -18.06 -9.20
N THR A 80 2.65 -18.86 -8.92
CA THR A 80 1.51 -19.05 -9.82
C THR A 80 0.21 -18.69 -9.09
N ILE A 81 -0.65 -17.94 -9.75
CA ILE A 81 -1.98 -17.55 -9.25
C ILE A 81 -3.06 -17.84 -10.30
N ILE A 82 -4.33 -17.78 -9.89
CA ILE A 82 -5.47 -18.18 -10.73
C ILE A 82 -5.68 -17.23 -11.92
N HIS A 83 -5.37 -15.93 -11.79
CA HIS A 83 -5.44 -14.96 -12.88
C HIS A 83 -4.19 -14.08 -12.94
N GLY A 84 -3.37 -14.33 -13.97
CA GLY A 84 -2.10 -13.65 -14.22
C GLY A 84 -0.90 -14.42 -13.65
N ASP A 85 0.29 -13.85 -13.83
CA ASP A 85 1.50 -14.28 -13.14
C ASP A 85 1.88 -13.18 -12.15
N THR A 86 2.12 -13.54 -10.88
CA THR A 86 2.65 -12.54 -9.93
C THR A 86 4.04 -12.11 -10.35
N ASN A 87 4.78 -12.95 -11.09
CA ASN A 87 6.16 -12.74 -11.52
C ASN A 87 7.05 -12.28 -10.36
N GLY A 88 6.82 -12.79 -9.14
CA GLY A 88 7.51 -12.38 -7.91
C GLY A 88 6.86 -11.24 -7.10
N ALA A 89 5.62 -10.85 -7.41
CA ALA A 89 4.85 -9.89 -6.60
C ALA A 89 4.16 -10.56 -5.40
N CYS A 90 3.99 -9.79 -4.33
CA CYS A 90 3.24 -10.20 -3.15
C CYS A 90 1.94 -9.40 -3.06
N ILE A 91 0.80 -10.09 -2.91
CA ILE A 91 -0.52 -9.43 -2.80
C ILE A 91 -0.73 -8.93 -1.36
N PRO A 92 -0.98 -7.62 -1.14
CA PRO A 92 -1.17 -7.06 0.18
C PRO A 92 -2.42 -7.61 0.90
N PRO A 93 -2.38 -7.74 2.25
CA PRO A 93 -3.55 -7.98 3.08
C PRO A 93 -4.72 -7.02 2.78
N ARG A 94 -4.42 -5.73 2.57
CA ARG A 94 -5.41 -4.69 2.25
C ARG A 94 -6.13 -4.96 0.93
N THR A 95 -5.39 -5.29 -0.14
CA THR A 95 -5.96 -5.62 -1.46
C THR A 95 -6.89 -6.83 -1.39
N GLN A 96 -6.55 -7.85 -0.60
CA GLN A 96 -7.43 -9.01 -0.36
C GLN A 96 -8.75 -8.65 0.35
N ASN A 97 -8.84 -7.45 0.92
CA ASN A 97 -9.99 -6.95 1.66
C ASN A 97 -10.62 -5.70 1.01
N LEU A 98 -10.33 -5.47 -0.28
CA LEU A 98 -10.88 -4.37 -1.07
C LEU A 98 -12.41 -4.45 -1.17
N CYS A 99 -13.11 -3.33 -1.02
CA CYS A 99 -14.56 -3.24 -1.13
C CYS A 99 -15.01 -3.34 -2.60
N VAL A 100 -15.34 -4.54 -3.08
CA VAL A 100 -15.97 -4.70 -4.41
C VAL A 100 -17.49 -4.48 -4.38
N GLY A 101 -18.12 -4.54 -3.21
CA GLY A 101 -19.51 -4.14 -2.98
C GLY A 101 -20.50 -4.65 -4.02
N ASN A 102 -21.29 -3.75 -4.59
CA ASN A 102 -22.32 -4.05 -5.58
C ASN A 102 -21.78 -4.47 -6.97
N LEU A 103 -20.46 -4.56 -7.15
CA LEU A 103 -19.84 -5.13 -8.35
C LEU A 103 -19.91 -6.66 -8.33
N TRP A 104 -19.83 -7.27 -7.14
CA TRP A 104 -19.79 -8.71 -6.97
C TRP A 104 -20.64 -9.17 -5.78
N ASP A 105 -21.59 -10.06 -6.03
CA ASP A 105 -22.35 -10.74 -4.98
C ASP A 105 -21.54 -11.92 -4.45
N LYS A 106 -21.28 -11.95 -3.14
CA LYS A 106 -20.57 -13.07 -2.50
C LYS A 106 -21.51 -14.23 -2.11
N SER A 107 -22.82 -14.09 -2.29
CA SER A 107 -23.79 -15.15 -1.96
C SER A 107 -23.70 -16.34 -2.93
N TYR A 108 -24.06 -17.54 -2.44
CA TYR A 108 -24.24 -18.78 -3.22
C TYR A 108 -23.11 -19.08 -4.23
N GLY A 109 -21.85 -19.07 -3.78
CA GLY A 109 -20.69 -19.39 -4.63
C GLY A 109 -20.15 -18.21 -5.45
N GLY A 110 -20.79 -17.04 -5.34
CA GLY A 110 -20.30 -15.79 -5.90
C GLY A 110 -20.73 -15.56 -7.34
N ARG A 111 -21.28 -14.37 -7.63
CA ARG A 111 -21.65 -13.98 -8.99
C ARG A 111 -21.44 -12.49 -9.24
N SER A 112 -21.09 -12.17 -10.48
CA SER A 112 -21.00 -10.79 -10.95
C SER A 112 -22.37 -10.12 -10.92
N ASN A 113 -22.44 -8.95 -10.28
CA ASN A 113 -23.63 -8.10 -10.22
C ASN A 113 -23.62 -7.02 -11.30
N ILE A 114 -22.74 -7.15 -12.32
CA ILE A 114 -22.57 -6.14 -13.37
C ILE A 114 -22.85 -6.65 -14.78
N LYS A 115 -23.05 -7.96 -15.01
CA LYS A 115 -23.17 -8.57 -16.36
C LYS A 115 -24.09 -7.84 -17.35
N ASN A 116 -25.21 -7.30 -16.87
CA ASN A 116 -26.23 -6.63 -17.70
C ASN A 116 -26.29 -5.11 -17.48
N HIS A 117 -25.28 -4.52 -16.84
CA HIS A 117 -25.25 -3.10 -16.56
C HIS A 117 -24.70 -2.27 -17.73
N THR A 118 -25.13 -1.01 -17.81
CA THR A 118 -24.56 -0.01 -18.73
C THR A 118 -23.24 0.56 -18.18
N LYS A 119 -22.46 1.22 -19.04
CA LYS A 119 -21.25 1.96 -18.63
C LYS A 119 -21.51 2.94 -17.50
N GLU A 120 -22.60 3.69 -17.58
CA GLU A 120 -22.95 4.70 -16.57
C GLU A 120 -23.32 4.05 -15.23
N SER A 121 -24.06 2.92 -15.28
CA SER A 121 -24.40 2.18 -14.07
C SER A 121 -23.17 1.54 -13.42
N LEU A 122 -22.23 1.01 -14.22
CA LEU A 122 -20.94 0.51 -13.75
C LEU A 122 -20.11 1.62 -13.08
N LYS A 123 -20.01 2.79 -13.74
CA LYS A 123 -19.32 3.98 -13.21
C LYS A 123 -19.87 4.37 -11.83
N ASN A 124 -21.20 4.41 -11.66
CA ASN A 124 -21.83 4.75 -10.38
C ASN A 124 -21.58 3.69 -9.29
N LYS A 125 -21.57 2.40 -9.64
CA LYS A 125 -21.19 1.33 -8.68
C LYS A 125 -19.73 1.45 -8.24
N LEU A 126 -18.82 1.76 -9.16
CA LEU A 126 -17.40 1.98 -8.87
C LEU A 126 -17.21 3.19 -7.94
N LYS A 127 -17.84 4.33 -8.24
CA LYS A 127 -17.82 5.51 -7.35
C LYS A 127 -18.25 5.17 -5.93
N ASN A 128 -19.38 4.47 -5.81
CA ASN A 128 -19.90 4.08 -4.50
C ASN A 128 -18.91 3.14 -3.77
N ALA A 129 -18.34 2.16 -4.46
CA ALA A 129 -17.34 1.25 -3.88
C ALA A 129 -16.09 2.00 -3.38
N ILE A 130 -15.51 2.89 -4.20
CA ILE A 130 -14.34 3.71 -3.86
C ILE A 130 -14.62 4.64 -2.67
N GLN A 131 -15.78 5.29 -2.68
CA GLN A 131 -16.21 6.13 -1.57
C GLN A 131 -16.33 5.31 -0.28
N LYS A 132 -16.95 4.13 -0.35
CA LYS A 132 -17.12 3.28 0.83
C LYS A 132 -15.81 2.68 1.33
N GLU A 133 -14.92 2.31 0.42
CA GLU A 133 -13.56 1.89 0.75
C GLU A 133 -12.85 2.98 1.57
N THR A 134 -12.94 4.23 1.13
CA THR A 134 -12.36 5.39 1.81
C THR A 134 -12.91 5.54 3.23
N GLU A 135 -14.24 5.45 3.40
CA GLU A 135 -14.88 5.49 4.72
C GLU A 135 -14.38 4.37 5.66
N LEU A 136 -14.31 3.14 5.15
CA LEU A 136 -13.91 1.96 5.93
C LEU A 136 -12.41 1.99 6.27
N LEU A 137 -11.57 2.48 5.36
CA LEU A 137 -10.14 2.69 5.64
C LEU A 137 -9.94 3.76 6.70
N TYR A 138 -10.70 4.85 6.66
CA TYR A 138 -10.62 5.89 7.69
C TYR A 138 -10.92 5.32 9.07
N GLU A 139 -12.03 4.61 9.22
CA GLU A 139 -12.40 3.96 10.48
C GLU A 139 -11.28 3.05 10.99
N TYR A 140 -10.72 2.22 10.11
CA TYR A 140 -9.67 1.26 10.47
C TYR A 140 -8.37 1.92 10.94
N HIS A 141 -7.98 3.04 10.32
CA HIS A 141 -6.77 3.78 10.70
C HIS A 141 -7.00 4.69 11.91
N ASP A 142 -8.16 5.34 12.01
CA ASP A 142 -8.55 6.20 13.14
C ASP A 142 -8.64 5.40 14.45
N LYS A 143 -9.04 4.12 14.37
CA LYS A 143 -9.00 3.18 15.49
C LYS A 143 -7.62 2.60 15.80
N GLY A 144 -6.58 2.97 15.05
CA GLY A 144 -5.23 2.45 15.26
C GLY A 144 -5.08 0.95 14.98
N THR A 145 -6.00 0.35 14.21
CA THR A 145 -6.00 -1.10 13.98
C THR A 145 -5.06 -1.51 12.84
N ALA A 146 -5.00 -0.71 11.78
CA ALA A 146 -4.04 -0.93 10.69
C ALA A 146 -2.60 -0.86 11.22
N ILE A 147 -1.72 -1.76 10.80
CA ILE A 147 -0.33 -1.77 11.26
C ILE A 147 0.35 -0.43 10.94
N ILE A 148 0.10 0.12 9.75
CA ILE A 148 0.67 1.40 9.32
C ILE A 148 0.10 2.63 10.05
N SER A 149 -0.98 2.47 10.83
CA SER A 149 -1.50 3.55 11.70
C SER A 149 -0.98 3.49 13.13
N GLN A 150 -0.19 2.46 13.46
CA GLN A 150 0.42 2.30 14.78
C GLN A 150 1.68 3.17 14.92
N ASN A 151 1.97 3.51 16.16
CA ASN A 151 3.20 4.20 16.55
C ASN A 151 4.12 3.22 17.28
N ASP A 152 5.42 3.52 17.25
CA ASP A 152 6.42 2.69 17.91
C ASP A 152 6.18 2.68 19.44
N LYS A 153 5.78 3.83 20.01
CA LYS A 153 5.54 4.01 21.45
C LYS A 153 4.10 3.69 21.87
N LYS A 154 3.95 2.70 22.75
CA LYS A 154 2.67 2.27 23.35
C LYS A 154 1.90 3.37 24.10
N GLU A 155 2.56 4.46 24.53
CA GLU A 155 1.98 5.41 25.49
C GLU A 155 1.12 6.54 24.91
N LYS A 156 0.98 6.73 23.59
CA LYS A 156 0.09 7.79 23.07
C LYS A 156 -0.70 7.36 21.84
N ALA A 157 -1.70 6.51 22.05
CA ALA A 157 -2.75 6.24 21.06
C ALA A 157 -3.53 7.51 20.62
N ASN A 158 -3.44 8.61 21.38
CA ASN A 158 -4.26 9.80 21.17
C ASN A 158 -3.74 10.80 20.12
N ASN A 159 -2.51 10.65 19.59
CA ASN A 159 -1.90 11.62 18.67
C ASN A 159 -1.38 10.99 17.35
N ASN A 160 -1.99 9.91 16.86
CA ASN A 160 -1.60 9.28 15.58
C ASN A 160 -2.23 9.99 14.37
N LYS A 161 -2.14 11.32 14.32
CA LYS A 161 -2.64 12.12 13.21
C LYS A 161 -1.47 12.71 12.43
N ASN A 162 -1.61 12.79 11.11
CA ASN A 162 -0.69 13.54 10.27
C ASN A 162 -0.89 15.05 10.48
N SER A 163 -0.06 15.86 9.82
CA SER A 163 -0.12 17.33 9.85
C SER A 163 -1.50 17.90 9.53
N ASN A 164 -2.32 17.14 8.80
CA ASN A 164 -3.62 17.56 8.33
C ASN A 164 -4.76 17.05 9.23
N GLY A 165 -4.46 16.39 10.35
CA GLY A 165 -5.47 15.89 11.29
C GLY A 165 -6.10 14.54 10.92
N LEU A 166 -5.65 13.90 9.84
CA LEU A 166 -6.08 12.56 9.41
C LEU A 166 -5.24 11.46 10.08
N PRO A 167 -5.78 10.26 10.30
CA PRO A 167 -5.03 9.16 10.90
C PRO A 167 -3.75 8.81 10.12
N LYS A 168 -2.68 8.44 10.84
CA LYS A 168 -1.43 7.94 10.24
C LYS A 168 -1.72 6.78 9.27
N GLY A 169 -1.06 6.78 8.11
CA GLY A 169 -1.19 5.73 7.08
C GLY A 169 -2.50 5.78 6.25
N PHE A 170 -3.52 6.54 6.66
CA PHE A 170 -4.82 6.56 5.98
C PHE A 170 -4.71 6.94 4.50
N CYS A 171 -4.01 8.04 4.18
CA CYS A 171 -3.87 8.49 2.79
C CYS A 171 -3.10 7.47 1.93
N HIS A 172 -2.04 6.86 2.47
CA HIS A 172 -1.32 5.79 1.75
C HIS A 172 -2.24 4.62 1.44
N ALA A 173 -3.05 4.17 2.41
CA ALA A 173 -4.00 3.07 2.18
C ALA A 173 -5.07 3.43 1.13
N VAL A 174 -5.58 4.66 1.14
CA VAL A 174 -6.56 5.15 0.15
C VAL A 174 -5.97 5.20 -1.24
N GLN A 175 -4.77 5.75 -1.39
CA GLN A 175 -4.04 5.83 -2.66
C GLN A 175 -3.79 4.43 -3.23
N ARG A 176 -3.31 3.50 -2.40
CA ARG A 176 -3.08 2.10 -2.79
C ARG A 176 -4.37 1.38 -3.17
N SER A 177 -5.46 1.59 -2.43
CA SER A 177 -6.78 1.04 -2.82
C SER A 177 -7.28 1.62 -4.13
N PHE A 178 -7.03 2.90 -4.41
CA PHE A 178 -7.38 3.50 -5.70
C PHE A 178 -6.60 2.87 -6.87
N ILE A 179 -5.30 2.63 -6.69
CA ILE A 179 -4.46 1.92 -7.67
C ILE A 179 -4.96 0.48 -7.89
N ASP A 180 -5.43 -0.20 -6.84
CA ASP A 180 -6.04 -1.53 -6.97
C ASP A 180 -7.34 -1.49 -7.77
N TYR A 181 -8.21 -0.48 -7.57
CA TYR A 181 -9.40 -0.31 -8.41
C TYR A 181 -9.04 -0.03 -9.86
N LYS A 182 -8.07 0.86 -10.12
CA LYS A 182 -7.57 1.16 -11.48
C LYS A 182 -7.14 -0.13 -12.18
N ASN A 183 -6.24 -0.89 -11.58
CA ASN A 183 -5.73 -2.13 -12.17
C ASN A 183 -6.81 -3.22 -12.27
N MET A 184 -7.77 -3.27 -11.34
CA MET A 184 -8.91 -4.16 -11.46
C MET A 184 -9.76 -3.77 -12.68
N ILE A 185 -10.07 -2.50 -12.89
CA ILE A 185 -10.86 -2.05 -14.03
C ILE A 185 -10.14 -2.30 -15.35
N LEU A 186 -8.84 -2.01 -15.40
CA LEU A 186 -7.99 -2.19 -16.60
C LEU A 186 -7.74 -3.66 -16.96
N GLY A 187 -8.07 -4.61 -16.09
CA GLY A 187 -7.79 -6.02 -16.32
C GLY A 187 -6.32 -6.40 -16.08
N THR A 188 -5.53 -5.52 -15.48
CA THR A 188 -4.09 -5.73 -15.19
C THR A 188 -3.84 -6.21 -13.77
N SER A 189 -4.87 -6.16 -12.90
CA SER A 189 -4.74 -6.58 -11.51
C SER A 189 -4.42 -8.07 -11.39
N VAL A 190 -3.36 -8.35 -10.66
CA VAL A 190 -2.90 -9.69 -10.29
C VAL A 190 -3.78 -10.19 -9.14
N ASN A 191 -4.48 -11.32 -9.28
CA ASN A 191 -5.36 -11.80 -8.21
C ASN A 191 -5.40 -13.32 -8.03
N ILE A 192 -5.46 -13.74 -6.76
CA ILE A 192 -5.66 -15.14 -6.38
C ILE A 192 -7.13 -15.58 -6.43
N TYR A 193 -8.08 -14.65 -6.51
CA TYR A 193 -9.48 -14.96 -6.45
C TYR A 193 -10.08 -15.01 -7.86
N GLU A 194 -10.63 -16.18 -8.22
CA GLU A 194 -11.30 -16.43 -9.51
C GLU A 194 -12.39 -15.39 -9.82
N TYR A 195 -13.09 -14.91 -8.79
CA TYR A 195 -14.15 -13.93 -8.97
C TYR A 195 -13.65 -12.57 -9.47
N ILE A 196 -12.41 -12.19 -9.16
CA ILE A 196 -11.83 -10.94 -9.64
C ILE A 196 -11.57 -11.04 -11.14
N GLY A 197 -11.00 -12.16 -11.63
CA GLY A 197 -10.81 -12.37 -13.06
C GLY A 197 -12.13 -12.31 -13.84
N LYS A 198 -13.18 -12.99 -13.34
CA LYS A 198 -14.54 -12.91 -13.90
C LYS A 198 -15.08 -11.47 -13.92
N LEU A 199 -14.84 -10.71 -12.85
CA LEU A 199 -15.25 -9.31 -12.77
C LEU A 199 -14.53 -8.44 -13.81
N GLN A 200 -13.22 -8.65 -14.00
CA GLN A 200 -12.41 -7.93 -15.00
C GLN A 200 -12.93 -8.20 -16.43
N GLU A 201 -13.26 -9.46 -16.74
CA GLU A 201 -13.85 -9.82 -18.03
C GLU A 201 -15.23 -9.19 -18.25
N ASP A 202 -16.08 -9.18 -17.22
CA ASP A 202 -17.40 -8.56 -17.32
C ASP A 202 -17.31 -7.04 -17.50
N ILE A 203 -16.37 -6.36 -16.81
CA ILE A 203 -16.07 -4.94 -17.03
C ILE A 203 -15.69 -4.72 -18.50
N LYS A 204 -14.72 -5.49 -19.01
CA LYS A 204 -14.27 -5.39 -20.41
C LYS A 204 -15.45 -5.52 -21.39
N LYS A 205 -16.31 -6.52 -21.22
CA LYS A 205 -17.50 -6.75 -22.07
C LYS A 205 -18.48 -5.57 -22.04
N ILE A 206 -18.72 -4.97 -20.86
CA ILE A 206 -19.60 -3.79 -20.73
C ILE A 206 -19.01 -2.60 -21.48
N ILE A 207 -17.69 -2.38 -21.35
CA ILE A 207 -17.04 -1.25 -22.01
C ILE A 207 -17.03 -1.41 -23.53
N GLU A 208 -16.74 -2.60 -24.03
CA GLU A 208 -16.75 -2.90 -25.47
C GLU A 208 -18.14 -2.69 -26.09
N LYS A 209 -19.20 -3.18 -25.43
CA LYS A 209 -20.59 -3.00 -25.91
C LYS A 209 -21.04 -1.55 -25.96
N GLY A 210 -20.61 -0.74 -24.98
CA GLY A 210 -21.02 0.66 -24.90
C GLY A 210 -20.14 1.64 -25.69
N THR A 211 -19.14 1.19 -26.46
CA THR A 211 -18.35 2.06 -27.36
C THR A 211 -18.93 2.01 -28.78
N PRO A 212 -19.17 3.15 -29.46
CA PRO A 212 -19.67 3.16 -30.82
C PRO A 212 -18.72 2.40 -31.76
N GLN A 213 -19.27 1.53 -32.61
CA GLN A 213 -18.53 0.84 -33.66
C GLN A 213 -18.42 1.75 -34.89
N GLN A 214 -17.21 2.00 -35.40
CA GLN A 214 -17.05 2.62 -36.71
C GLN A 214 -17.05 1.52 -37.78
N ASN A 215 -17.95 1.64 -38.77
CA ASN A 215 -18.00 0.80 -39.98
C ASN A 215 -18.06 -0.72 -39.73
N GLY A 216 -18.83 -1.17 -38.74
CA GLY A 216 -19.05 -2.60 -38.48
C GLY A 216 -17.80 -3.39 -38.05
N LYS A 217 -16.65 -2.73 -37.87
CA LYS A 217 -15.42 -3.30 -37.32
C LYS A 217 -15.09 -2.62 -36.00
N THR A 218 -14.84 -3.42 -34.97
CA THR A 218 -14.24 -2.94 -33.72
C THR A 218 -12.84 -2.41 -34.01
N VAL A 219 -12.66 -1.08 -34.02
CA VAL A 219 -11.34 -0.44 -34.06
C VAL A 219 -10.77 -0.42 -32.62
N GLY A 220 -9.53 -0.88 -32.45
CA GLY A 220 -8.83 -0.98 -31.15
C GLY A 220 -9.08 -2.30 -30.40
N SER A 221 -8.09 -2.75 -29.62
CA SER A 221 -8.26 -3.92 -28.75
C SER A 221 -9.24 -3.59 -27.61
N GLY A 222 -9.86 -4.62 -27.03
CA GLY A 222 -10.71 -4.43 -25.85
C GLY A 222 -10.00 -3.76 -24.67
N ALA A 223 -8.69 -3.94 -24.55
CA ALA A 223 -7.86 -3.32 -23.52
C ALA A 223 -7.70 -1.80 -23.74
N ASP A 224 -7.49 -1.37 -24.99
CA ASP A 224 -7.33 0.05 -25.34
C ASP A 224 -8.59 0.84 -24.98
N LYS A 225 -9.76 0.27 -25.27
CA LYS A 225 -11.06 0.90 -24.97
C LYS A 225 -11.32 1.04 -23.47
N VAL A 226 -10.92 0.04 -22.69
CA VAL A 226 -11.05 0.09 -21.22
C VAL A 226 -10.10 1.12 -20.63
N ASN A 227 -8.88 1.24 -21.18
CA ASN A 227 -7.91 2.27 -20.79
C ASN A 227 -8.43 3.68 -21.09
N ASP A 228 -8.93 3.93 -22.30
CA ASP A 228 -9.51 5.22 -22.69
C ASP A 228 -10.73 5.58 -21.85
N TRP A 229 -11.58 4.59 -21.55
CA TRP A 229 -12.71 4.78 -20.66
C TRP A 229 -12.27 5.14 -19.24
N TRP A 230 -11.29 4.43 -18.68
CA TRP A 230 -10.73 4.74 -17.36
C TRP A 230 -10.17 6.17 -17.31
N LYS A 231 -9.33 6.56 -18.28
CA LYS A 231 -8.77 7.92 -18.37
C LYS A 231 -9.87 8.99 -18.40
N GLY A 232 -10.99 8.72 -19.07
CA GLY A 232 -12.14 9.63 -19.11
C GLY A 232 -12.89 9.78 -17.79
N ILE A 233 -12.80 8.79 -16.88
CA ILE A 233 -13.54 8.79 -15.61
C ILE A 233 -12.65 8.87 -14.36
N GLU A 234 -11.33 8.77 -14.50
CA GLU A 234 -10.36 8.67 -13.39
C GLU A 234 -10.48 9.85 -12.43
N GLY A 235 -10.62 11.08 -12.95
CA GLY A 235 -10.88 12.28 -12.14
C GLY A 235 -12.21 12.21 -11.37
N GLU A 236 -13.27 11.69 -12.00
CA GLU A 236 -14.55 11.48 -11.31
C GLU A 236 -14.45 10.40 -10.22
N MET A 237 -13.64 9.37 -10.43
CA MET A 237 -13.39 8.31 -9.44
C MET A 237 -12.60 8.85 -8.26
N TRP A 238 -11.59 9.70 -8.49
CA TRP A 238 -10.87 10.38 -7.43
C TRP A 238 -11.78 11.36 -6.66
N GLY A 239 -12.72 12.00 -7.36
CA GLY A 239 -13.80 12.76 -6.73
C GLY A 239 -14.62 11.95 -5.71
N ALA A 240 -14.74 10.63 -5.88
CA ALA A 240 -15.41 9.75 -4.91
C ALA A 240 -14.58 9.57 -3.62
N VAL A 241 -13.25 9.54 -3.72
CA VAL A 241 -12.33 9.54 -2.56
C VAL A 241 -12.48 10.84 -1.78
N LYS A 242 -12.38 11.98 -2.47
CA LYS A 242 -12.59 13.32 -1.92
C LYS A 242 -13.95 13.46 -1.21
N CYS A 243 -15.00 12.90 -1.82
CA CYS A 243 -16.34 12.85 -1.23
C CYS A 243 -16.38 12.00 0.05
N GLY A 244 -15.68 10.86 0.09
CA GLY A 244 -15.50 10.03 1.29
C GLY A 244 -14.84 10.80 2.43
N ILE A 245 -13.73 11.47 2.15
CA ILE A 245 -12.99 12.33 3.12
C ILE A 245 -13.91 13.45 3.64
N THR A 246 -14.60 14.16 2.75
CA THR A 246 -15.54 15.23 3.12
C THR A 246 -16.65 14.74 4.05
N LYS A 247 -17.19 13.53 3.83
CA LYS A 247 -18.21 12.95 4.72
C LYS A 247 -17.68 12.64 6.10
N ILE A 248 -16.46 12.11 6.19
CA ILE A 248 -15.79 11.83 7.46
C ILE A 248 -15.64 13.14 8.26
N ASN A 249 -15.26 14.23 7.59
CA ASN A 249 -15.05 15.54 8.20
C ASN A 249 -16.35 16.08 8.82
N LYS A 250 -17.45 15.99 8.06
CA LYS A 250 -18.79 16.35 8.53
C LYS A 250 -19.23 15.53 9.75
N LYS A 251 -18.91 14.23 9.80
CA LYS A 251 -19.28 13.37 10.93
C LYS A 251 -18.48 13.66 12.20
N ASN A 252 -17.20 14.00 12.06
CA ASN A 252 -16.29 14.12 13.19
C ASN A 252 -16.18 15.54 13.76
N ASN A 253 -16.87 16.54 13.21
CA ASN A 253 -16.77 17.96 13.60
C ASN A 253 -15.31 18.47 13.67
N LYS A 254 -14.39 17.87 12.91
CA LYS A 254 -12.93 18.06 13.04
C LYS A 254 -12.39 19.29 12.27
N GLY A 255 -13.21 20.30 12.00
CA GLY A 255 -12.83 21.52 11.28
C GLY A 255 -12.81 21.39 9.74
N THR A 256 -12.44 22.47 9.05
CA THR A 256 -12.30 22.55 7.59
C THR A 256 -11.01 21.89 7.12
N PHE A 257 -11.06 20.58 6.95
CA PHE A 257 -10.15 19.84 6.08
C PHE A 257 -10.24 20.39 4.64
N SER A 258 -9.10 20.67 4.00
CA SER A 258 -9.06 20.90 2.56
C SER A 258 -9.29 19.56 1.88
N ILE A 259 -10.38 19.39 1.14
CA ILE A 259 -10.84 18.16 0.45
C ILE A 259 -9.72 17.32 -0.25
N ASP A 260 -8.54 17.90 -0.44
CA ASP A 260 -7.32 17.40 -1.06
C ASP A 260 -6.25 16.83 -0.09
N GLU A 261 -6.56 16.48 1.17
CA GLU A 261 -5.51 16.02 2.12
C GLU A 261 -4.68 14.82 1.66
N CYS A 262 -5.28 13.92 0.88
CA CYS A 262 -4.61 12.76 0.31
C CYS A 262 -4.15 13.00 -1.14
N GLY A 263 -4.17 14.25 -1.61
CA GLY A 263 -3.79 14.68 -2.94
C GLY A 263 -4.94 15.32 -3.72
N ILE A 264 -4.62 16.40 -4.45
CA ILE A 264 -5.55 17.04 -5.40
C ILE A 264 -5.88 16.07 -6.54
N PHE A 265 -4.90 15.27 -6.95
CA PHE A 265 -4.99 14.31 -8.06
C PHE A 265 -4.83 12.88 -7.55
N PRO A 266 -5.35 11.87 -8.28
CA PRO A 266 -5.05 10.48 -7.97
C PRO A 266 -3.54 10.19 -8.08
N PRO A 267 -3.05 9.08 -7.50
CA PRO A 267 -1.64 8.70 -7.62
C PRO A 267 -1.18 8.60 -9.08
N THR A 268 -0.05 9.23 -9.40
CA THR A 268 0.56 9.25 -10.75
C THR A 268 2.00 8.72 -10.73
N GLY A 269 2.57 8.49 -11.92
CA GLY A 269 3.99 8.17 -12.08
C GLY A 269 4.36 6.76 -11.63
N ASN A 270 5.45 6.60 -10.86
CA ASN A 270 5.90 5.28 -10.39
C ASN A 270 4.85 4.56 -9.51
N ASP A 271 3.92 5.30 -8.92
CA ASP A 271 2.83 4.74 -8.11
C ASP A 271 1.67 4.18 -8.96
N GLU A 272 1.70 4.36 -10.29
CA GLU A 272 0.75 3.70 -11.19
C GLU A 272 1.05 2.22 -11.40
N ASP A 273 2.32 1.81 -11.23
CA ASP A 273 2.67 0.39 -11.26
C ASP A 273 2.17 -0.28 -9.98
N GLN A 274 1.15 -1.13 -10.13
CA GLN A 274 0.57 -1.88 -9.02
C GLN A 274 1.61 -2.65 -8.20
N PHE A 275 2.59 -3.25 -8.87
CA PHE A 275 3.62 -4.00 -8.16
C PHE A 275 4.50 -3.07 -7.32
N VAL A 276 4.89 -1.90 -7.84
CA VAL A 276 5.67 -0.92 -7.06
C VAL A 276 4.84 -0.40 -5.89
N SER A 277 3.56 -0.10 -6.10
CA SER A 277 2.63 0.30 -5.03
C SER A 277 2.54 -0.75 -3.92
N TRP A 278 2.41 -2.03 -4.27
CA TRP A 278 2.39 -3.13 -3.30
C TRP A 278 3.75 -3.30 -2.60
N PHE A 279 4.86 -3.17 -3.30
CA PHE A 279 6.18 -3.31 -2.67
C PHE A 279 6.47 -2.14 -1.72
N LYS A 280 6.05 -0.93 -2.07
CA LYS A 280 6.05 0.24 -1.19
C LYS A 280 5.17 0.00 0.06
N GLU A 281 3.98 -0.59 -0.11
CA GLU A 281 3.11 -1.00 1.01
C GLU A 281 3.80 -2.02 1.94
N TRP A 282 4.44 -3.03 1.36
CA TRP A 282 5.22 -4.01 2.10
C TRP A 282 6.34 -3.37 2.90
N GLY A 283 7.09 -2.45 2.29
CA GLY A 283 8.20 -1.78 2.94
C GLY A 283 7.79 -0.87 4.08
N GLU A 284 6.73 -0.07 3.91
CA GLU A 284 6.18 0.75 4.99
C GLU A 284 5.75 -0.11 6.19
N GLN A 285 4.99 -1.18 5.93
CA GLN A 285 4.57 -2.11 6.98
C GLN A 285 5.77 -2.74 7.68
N PHE A 286 6.73 -3.25 6.91
CA PHE A 286 7.94 -3.88 7.44
C PHE A 286 8.73 -2.94 8.35
N CYS A 287 8.95 -1.70 7.91
CA CYS A 287 9.73 -0.73 8.66
C CYS A 287 9.04 -0.31 9.96
N ILE A 288 7.71 -0.14 9.94
CA ILE A 288 6.92 0.16 11.14
C ILE A 288 6.97 -1.01 12.13
N GLU A 289 6.71 -2.24 11.68
CA GLU A 289 6.79 -3.43 12.54
C GLU A 289 8.22 -3.62 13.09
N ARG A 290 9.25 -3.40 12.27
CA ARG A 290 10.66 -3.48 12.69
C ARG A 290 10.96 -2.51 13.82
N LEU A 291 10.48 -1.27 13.75
CA LEU A 291 10.67 -0.28 14.82
C LEU A 291 9.92 -0.67 16.10
N GLN A 292 8.74 -1.30 15.98
CA GLN A 292 8.04 -1.86 17.13
C GLN A 292 8.80 -3.02 17.77
N TYR A 293 9.37 -3.94 16.98
CA TYR A 293 10.25 -4.99 17.50
C TYR A 293 11.48 -4.41 18.17
N GLU A 294 12.12 -3.41 17.55
CA GLU A 294 13.26 -2.71 18.11
C GLU A 294 12.92 -2.07 19.46
N GLN A 295 11.78 -1.40 19.58
CA GLN A 295 11.32 -0.85 20.85
C GLN A 295 11.06 -1.93 21.90
N ASN A 296 10.34 -3.00 21.56
CA ASN A 296 10.08 -4.11 22.48
C ASN A 296 11.37 -4.77 22.97
N ILE A 297 12.38 -4.90 22.11
CA ILE A 297 13.72 -5.40 22.46
C ILE A 297 14.40 -4.42 23.41
N ARG A 298 14.41 -3.11 23.09
CA ARG A 298 15.03 -2.08 23.94
C ARG A 298 14.41 -2.07 25.35
N GLU A 299 13.08 -2.14 25.46
CA GLU A 299 12.35 -2.24 26.73
C GLU A 299 12.71 -3.51 27.51
N ALA A 300 12.83 -4.66 26.86
CA ALA A 300 13.08 -5.93 27.53
C ALA A 300 14.55 -6.20 27.86
N CYS A 301 15.48 -5.56 27.13
CA CYS A 301 16.92 -5.80 27.20
C CYS A 301 17.70 -4.67 27.90
N THR A 302 17.07 -3.52 28.15
CA THR A 302 17.71 -2.36 28.81
C THR A 302 17.03 -2.11 30.16
N ASN A 303 17.66 -2.54 31.25
CA ASN A 303 17.20 -2.23 32.61
C ASN A 303 18.24 -1.33 33.31
N ASN A 304 17.79 -0.26 33.98
CA ASN A 304 18.60 0.61 34.85
C ASN A 304 19.80 1.32 34.19
N GLY A 305 19.68 1.76 32.93
CA GLY A 305 20.67 2.63 32.29
C GLY A 305 22.02 1.97 31.96
N LYS A 306 22.18 0.67 32.21
CA LYS A 306 23.33 -0.13 31.76
C LYS A 306 22.90 -1.06 30.63
N ASN A 307 23.62 -1.01 29.50
CA ASN A 307 23.45 -1.90 28.34
C ASN A 307 23.89 -3.33 28.71
N GLU A 308 23.16 -4.03 29.58
CA GLU A 308 23.64 -5.31 30.12
C GLU A 308 23.50 -6.48 29.14
N LYS A 309 22.53 -6.48 28.20
CA LYS A 309 22.34 -7.62 27.28
C LYS A 309 21.88 -7.17 25.90
N LYS A 310 22.83 -6.83 25.01
CA LYS A 310 22.53 -6.71 23.57
C LYS A 310 22.06 -8.08 23.05
N CYS A 311 21.21 -8.13 22.02
CA CYS A 311 20.85 -9.38 21.32
C CYS A 311 22.07 -9.92 20.56
N ILE A 312 23.13 -10.31 21.27
CA ILE A 312 24.40 -10.79 20.73
C ILE A 312 24.77 -12.02 21.55
N ASN A 313 25.06 -13.13 20.89
CA ASN A 313 25.65 -14.29 21.55
C ASN A 313 27.15 -14.04 21.76
N SER A 314 27.63 -14.06 23.01
CA SER A 314 29.07 -14.00 23.28
C SER A 314 29.79 -15.21 22.69
N LYS A 315 30.91 -14.96 21.99
CA LYS A 315 31.72 -15.96 21.27
C LYS A 315 32.41 -16.98 22.18
N SER A 316 32.63 -16.66 23.46
CA SER A 316 33.21 -17.59 24.42
C SER A 316 32.08 -18.21 25.23
N GLY A 317 32.14 -19.52 25.47
CA GLY A 317 31.24 -20.23 26.41
C GLY A 317 31.34 -19.75 27.87
N GLN A 318 31.85 -18.53 28.11
CA GLN A 318 32.04 -17.82 29.37
C GLN A 318 31.40 -16.43 29.40
N GLY A 319 30.58 -16.05 28.40
CA GLY A 319 29.83 -14.79 28.41
C GLY A 319 28.35 -14.96 28.81
N ASP A 320 27.78 -13.94 29.44
CA ASP A 320 26.36 -13.88 29.80
C ASP A 320 25.47 -14.16 28.59
N LYS A 321 24.84 -15.34 28.57
CA LYS A 321 23.82 -15.63 27.56
C LYS A 321 22.64 -14.70 27.76
N ILE A 322 22.11 -14.17 26.67
CA ILE A 322 20.80 -13.50 26.66
C ILE A 322 19.75 -14.47 27.22
N GLN A 323 19.02 -14.02 28.23
CA GLN A 323 18.05 -14.82 28.99
C GLN A 323 16.79 -14.01 29.28
N GLY A 324 15.73 -14.70 29.74
CA GLY A 324 14.49 -14.06 30.16
C GLY A 324 13.74 -13.33 29.05
N ALA A 325 13.12 -12.20 29.40
CA ALA A 325 12.30 -11.41 28.49
C ALA A 325 13.08 -10.88 27.28
N CYS A 326 14.34 -10.50 27.47
CA CYS A 326 15.21 -10.04 26.40
C CYS A 326 15.38 -11.10 25.30
N LYS A 327 15.77 -12.34 25.68
CA LYS A 327 15.92 -13.44 24.72
C LYS A 327 14.62 -13.68 23.94
N ARG A 328 13.48 -13.71 24.63
CA ARG A 328 12.18 -13.92 23.98
C ARG A 328 11.88 -12.85 22.93
N LYS A 329 12.14 -11.58 23.24
CA LYS A 329 11.93 -10.48 22.29
C LYS A 329 12.90 -10.51 21.11
N CYS A 330 14.17 -10.87 21.34
CA CYS A 330 15.12 -11.09 20.25
C CYS A 330 14.66 -12.24 19.32
N GLU A 331 14.23 -13.39 19.88
CA GLU A 331 13.75 -14.54 19.08
C GLU A 331 12.46 -14.24 18.30
N GLU A 332 11.54 -13.45 18.87
CA GLU A 332 10.35 -12.97 18.16
C GLU A 332 10.74 -12.16 16.91
N TYR A 333 11.71 -11.26 17.02
CA TYR A 333 12.22 -10.48 15.88
C TYR A 333 12.96 -11.34 14.86
N LYS A 334 13.81 -12.27 15.31
CA LYS A 334 14.49 -13.22 14.42
C LYS A 334 13.50 -14.04 13.59
N LYS A 335 12.45 -14.55 14.23
CA LYS A 335 11.39 -15.29 13.55
C LYS A 335 10.70 -14.40 12.51
N TYR A 336 10.35 -13.18 12.88
CA TYR A 336 9.75 -12.20 11.98
C TYR A 336 10.64 -11.92 10.75
N ILE A 337 11.95 -11.69 10.93
CA ILE A 337 12.88 -11.49 9.81
C ILE A 337 12.96 -12.73 8.91
N SER A 338 12.95 -13.94 9.49
CA SER A 338 12.95 -15.18 8.70
C SER A 338 11.69 -15.32 7.83
N GLU A 339 10.52 -14.91 8.33
CA GLU A 339 9.27 -14.92 7.57
C GLU A 339 9.29 -13.86 6.46
N LYS A 340 9.72 -12.63 6.79
CA LYS A 340 9.79 -11.51 5.85
C LYS A 340 10.86 -11.65 4.78
N LYS A 341 11.89 -12.46 5.01
CA LYS A 341 12.96 -12.68 4.04
C LYS A 341 12.44 -13.20 2.70
N GLN A 342 11.54 -14.18 2.71
CA GLN A 342 11.01 -14.75 1.47
C GLN A 342 10.19 -13.71 0.68
N GLU A 343 9.43 -12.87 1.38
CA GLU A 343 8.66 -11.78 0.79
C GLU A 343 9.59 -10.69 0.20
N TRP A 344 10.68 -10.38 0.90
CA TRP A 344 11.71 -9.44 0.46
C TRP A 344 12.43 -9.94 -0.79
N ASP A 345 12.98 -11.16 -0.77
CA ASP A 345 13.82 -11.69 -1.84
C ASP A 345 13.05 -11.72 -3.18
N LYS A 346 11.77 -12.11 -3.16
CA LYS A 346 10.89 -12.12 -4.35
C LYS A 346 10.67 -10.71 -4.90
N GLN A 347 10.24 -9.78 -4.05
CA GLN A 347 9.91 -8.42 -4.48
C GLN A 347 11.15 -7.62 -4.88
N LYS A 348 12.26 -7.76 -4.14
CA LYS A 348 13.56 -7.16 -4.49
C LYS A 348 13.99 -7.61 -5.89
N THR A 349 14.02 -8.92 -6.12
CA THR A 349 14.47 -9.49 -7.41
C THR A 349 13.59 -8.98 -8.55
N LYS A 350 12.27 -9.00 -8.39
CA LYS A 350 11.34 -8.48 -9.41
C LYS A 350 11.57 -7.00 -9.69
N TYR A 351 11.71 -6.19 -8.65
CA TYR A 351 11.88 -4.74 -8.78
C TYR A 351 13.18 -4.39 -9.49
N GLU A 352 14.31 -4.93 -9.03
CA GLU A 352 15.63 -4.58 -9.57
C GLU A 352 15.83 -5.12 -11.00
N ASN A 353 15.18 -6.24 -11.36
CA ASN A 353 15.16 -6.73 -12.73
C ASN A 353 14.29 -5.86 -13.65
N LYS A 354 13.13 -5.39 -13.17
CA LYS A 354 12.23 -4.55 -13.96
C LYS A 354 12.75 -3.11 -14.12
N TYR A 355 13.41 -2.59 -13.09
CA TYR A 355 13.92 -1.22 -13.03
C TYR A 355 15.44 -1.24 -12.92
N VAL A 356 16.10 -1.57 -14.03
CA VAL A 356 17.57 -1.68 -14.12
C VAL A 356 18.25 -0.41 -13.60
N GLY A 357 19.21 -0.59 -12.70
CA GLY A 357 19.96 0.50 -12.06
C GLY A 357 19.27 1.14 -10.85
N LYS A 358 18.01 0.78 -10.54
CA LYS A 358 17.34 1.19 -9.30
C LYS A 358 17.49 0.12 -8.22
N SER A 359 17.62 0.55 -6.96
CA SER A 359 17.70 -0.36 -5.81
C SER A 359 16.36 -0.42 -5.07
N ALA A 360 15.95 -1.63 -4.68
CA ALA A 360 14.79 -1.82 -3.81
C ALA A 360 14.94 -1.12 -2.45
N SER A 361 16.16 -1.11 -1.88
CA SER A 361 16.43 -0.42 -0.62
C SER A 361 16.22 1.09 -0.75
N ASP A 362 16.65 1.68 -1.87
CA ASP A 362 16.52 3.13 -2.10
C ASP A 362 15.04 3.51 -2.29
N LEU A 363 14.28 2.72 -3.06
CA LEU A 363 12.81 2.89 -3.20
C LEU A 363 12.13 3.03 -1.82
N LEU A 364 12.39 2.11 -0.90
CA LEU A 364 11.71 2.11 0.40
C LEU A 364 12.19 3.26 1.30
N LYS A 365 13.50 3.52 1.34
CA LYS A 365 14.09 4.58 2.18
C LYS A 365 13.77 5.99 1.74
N GLU A 366 13.55 6.20 0.45
CA GLU A 366 13.19 7.51 -0.09
C GLU A 366 11.70 7.85 0.16
N ASN A 367 10.86 6.83 0.29
CA ASN A 367 9.41 7.01 0.47
C ASN A 367 8.95 6.92 1.93
N TYR A 368 9.67 6.20 2.79
CA TYR A 368 9.23 5.95 4.18
C TYR A 368 10.32 6.31 5.20
N PRO A 369 10.11 7.35 6.03
CA PRO A 369 11.05 7.74 7.09
C PRO A 369 11.39 6.60 8.05
N GLU A 370 10.42 5.72 8.34
CA GLU A 370 10.60 4.56 9.21
C GLU A 370 11.66 3.57 8.68
N CYS A 371 11.93 3.60 7.37
CA CYS A 371 12.93 2.75 6.74
C CYS A 371 14.36 3.30 6.79
N ILE A 372 14.57 4.55 7.23
CA ILE A 372 15.90 5.20 7.20
C ILE A 372 16.95 4.41 7.97
N SER A 373 16.59 3.87 9.13
CA SER A 373 17.49 3.06 9.97
C SER A 373 17.57 1.58 9.57
N ALA A 374 16.76 1.12 8.61
CA ALA A 374 16.82 -0.24 8.13
C ALA A 374 17.99 -0.42 7.15
N ASN A 375 18.85 -1.41 7.37
CA ASN A 375 19.83 -1.84 6.37
C ASN A 375 19.38 -3.18 5.78
N PHE A 376 18.60 -3.13 4.69
CA PHE A 376 17.99 -4.32 4.09
C PHE A 376 19.00 -5.40 3.69
N ASP A 377 20.15 -5.02 3.13
CA ASP A 377 21.21 -5.98 2.74
C ASP A 377 21.82 -6.68 3.96
N PHE A 378 21.88 -5.99 5.10
CA PHE A 378 22.34 -6.58 6.36
C PHE A 378 21.26 -7.46 7.01
N ILE A 379 20.02 -6.95 7.08
CA ILE A 379 18.90 -7.63 7.72
C ILE A 379 18.57 -8.94 7.01
N PHE A 380 18.58 -8.95 5.68
CA PHE A 380 18.20 -10.11 4.88
C PHE A 380 19.41 -10.88 4.29
N ASN A 381 20.59 -10.72 4.90
CA ASN A 381 21.83 -11.33 4.43
C ASN A 381 21.75 -12.87 4.43
N ASP A 382 22.22 -13.49 3.35
CA ASP A 382 22.23 -14.94 3.17
C ASP A 382 23.50 -15.63 3.67
N ASN A 383 24.57 -14.88 3.94
CA ASN A 383 25.84 -15.43 4.36
C ASN A 383 25.71 -16.18 5.70
N ILE A 384 26.13 -17.45 5.70
CA ILE A 384 26.07 -18.34 6.87
C ILE A 384 26.86 -17.74 8.04
N GLU A 385 28.03 -17.14 7.77
CA GLU A 385 28.84 -16.50 8.80
C GLU A 385 28.07 -15.33 9.45
N TYR A 386 27.34 -14.54 8.67
CA TYR A 386 26.49 -13.47 9.20
C TYR A 386 25.41 -14.03 10.11
N LYS A 387 24.75 -15.14 9.74
CA LYS A 387 23.73 -15.77 10.58
C LYS A 387 24.30 -16.33 11.88
N THR A 388 25.58 -16.72 11.90
CA THR A 388 26.29 -17.16 13.11
C THR A 388 26.68 -15.96 14.00
N TYR A 389 27.19 -14.87 13.41
CA TYR A 389 27.68 -13.71 14.15
C TYR A 389 26.58 -12.73 14.58
N TYR A 390 25.52 -12.62 13.79
CA TYR A 390 24.37 -11.73 13.99
C TYR A 390 23.08 -12.55 14.03
N PRO A 391 22.84 -13.27 15.14
CA PRO A 391 21.71 -14.19 15.25
C PRO A 391 20.33 -13.48 15.33
N TYR A 392 20.28 -12.16 15.47
CA TYR A 392 19.07 -11.35 15.68
C TYR A 392 19.08 -10.08 14.84
#